data_AF-V5GH96-F1
#
_entry.id   AF-V5GH96-F1
#
_cell.length_a   1.000
_cell.length_b   1.000
_cell.length_c   1.000
_cell.angle_alpha   90.00
_cell.angle_beta   90.00
_cell.angle_gamma   90.00
#
_symmetry.space_group_name_H-M   'P 1'
#
loop_
_entity.id
_entity.type
_entity.pdbx_description
1 polymer ?
#
loop_
_entity_poly.entity_id
_entity_poly.type
_entity_poly.pdbx_seq_one_letter_code
_entity_poly.pdbx_strand_id
1 'polypeptide(L)'
;MMAARVPVYRFLQRPGDLVWVNAGTVHWVQAVGWCNNIAWNVGPLNASQFRLGLERYEWNKLQSFKSIVPMVHLSWNLARNIKVSEPQLFELIKYCLLRTLRHCQIIVEFVKSLGKEIRWHGRGKNEIAHYCATCEVEVFNILFVKEVDKKHVVHCLDCSRRMSQRLEGFVILEEYSIEDLMEVYDSFALQPATVPSTTT
;
A
#
# COMPACT_ATOMS: atom_id res chain seq x y z
N MET A 1 -7.31 -31.59 3.02
CA MET A 1 -6.71 -31.17 1.72
C MET A 1 -6.76 -32.27 0.67
N MET A 2 -6.30 -33.50 0.96
CA MET A 2 -6.36 -34.62 -0.01
C MET A 2 -7.78 -34.93 -0.51
N ALA A 3 -8.76 -35.02 0.39
CA ALA A 3 -10.16 -35.23 0.01
C ALA A 3 -10.74 -34.11 -0.88
N ALA A 4 -10.23 -32.88 -0.71
CA ALA A 4 -10.61 -31.71 -1.51
C ALA A 4 -9.74 -31.54 -2.78
N ARG A 5 -8.86 -32.50 -3.09
CA ARG A 5 -7.95 -32.49 -4.26
C ARG A 5 -7.07 -31.24 -4.35
N VAL A 6 -6.67 -30.68 -3.21
CA VAL A 6 -5.72 -29.56 -3.14
C VAL A 6 -4.29 -30.12 -3.14
N PRO A 7 -3.42 -29.78 -4.11
CA PRO A 7 -2.04 -30.25 -4.13
C PRO A 7 -1.24 -29.67 -2.96
N VAL A 8 -0.40 -30.50 -2.33
CA VAL A 8 0.44 -30.12 -1.19
C VAL A 8 1.88 -30.52 -1.46
N TYR A 9 2.78 -29.54 -1.43
CA TYR A 9 4.22 -29.77 -1.47
C TYR A 9 4.73 -29.95 -0.04
N ARG A 10 5.47 -31.05 0.20
CA ARG A 10 6.06 -31.36 1.50
C ARG A 10 7.52 -31.74 1.33
N PHE A 11 8.41 -31.07 2.06
CA PHE A 11 9.85 -31.32 2.03
C PHE A 11 10.48 -31.02 3.39
N LEU A 12 11.74 -31.42 3.58
CA LEU A 12 12.55 -31.09 4.75
C LEU A 12 13.55 -30.00 4.37
N GLN A 13 13.59 -28.92 5.15
CA GLN A 13 14.63 -27.89 5.06
C GLN A 13 15.78 -28.29 6.00
N ARG A 14 16.98 -28.52 5.45
CA ARG A 14 18.18 -28.85 6.23
C ARG A 14 18.92 -27.57 6.67
N PRO A 15 19.82 -27.64 7.67
CA PRO A 15 20.67 -26.51 8.02
C PRO A 15 21.44 -25.99 6.80
N GLY A 16 21.33 -24.68 6.53
CA GLY A 16 21.94 -24.04 5.37
C GLY A 16 21.02 -23.92 4.14
N ASP A 17 19.91 -24.65 4.07
CA ASP A 17 18.96 -24.53 2.96
C ASP A 17 18.16 -23.22 3.06
N LEU A 18 18.01 -22.54 1.93
CA LEU A 18 17.13 -21.38 1.78
C LEU A 18 15.81 -21.78 1.14
N VAL A 19 14.70 -21.35 1.74
CA VAL A 19 13.36 -21.56 1.21
C VAL A 19 12.81 -20.25 0.64
N TRP A 20 12.54 -20.23 -0.66
CA TRP A 20 11.82 -19.14 -1.31
C TRP A 20 10.33 -19.45 -1.36
N VAL A 21 9.54 -18.70 -0.60
CA VAL A 21 8.08 -18.79 -0.64
C VAL A 21 7.55 -17.75 -1.63
N ASN A 22 7.01 -18.21 -2.75
CA ASN A 22 6.53 -17.30 -3.80
C ASN A 22 5.25 -16.56 -3.37
N ALA A 23 4.98 -15.43 -4.03
CA ALA A 23 3.84 -14.55 -3.74
C ALA A 23 2.51 -15.32 -3.62
N GLY A 24 1.80 -15.12 -2.50
CA GLY A 24 0.49 -15.73 -2.26
C GLY A 24 0.50 -17.22 -1.89
N THR A 25 1.67 -17.87 -1.79
CA THR A 25 1.77 -19.29 -1.43
C THR A 25 1.33 -19.52 0.02
N VAL A 26 0.25 -20.26 0.21
CA VAL A 26 -0.20 -20.72 1.53
C VAL A 26 0.78 -21.78 2.03
N HIS A 27 1.31 -21.60 3.23
CA HIS A 27 2.30 -22.50 3.80
C HIS A 27 2.17 -22.56 5.33
N TRP A 28 2.68 -23.64 5.92
CA TRP A 28 2.87 -23.84 7.35
C TRP A 28 4.16 -24.63 7.57
N VAL A 29 4.79 -24.45 8.73
CA VAL A 29 6.11 -25.01 9.02
C VAL A 29 6.08 -25.64 10.41
N GLN A 30 6.83 -26.74 10.57
CA GLN A 30 7.03 -27.39 11.86
C GLN A 30 8.52 -27.75 12.01
N ALA A 31 9.09 -27.44 13.17
CA ALA A 31 10.42 -27.91 13.53
C ALA A 31 10.38 -29.41 13.84
N VAL A 32 11.27 -30.18 13.20
CA VAL A 32 11.43 -31.62 13.47
C VAL A 32 12.42 -31.88 14.61
N GLY A 33 13.39 -31.00 14.79
CA GLY A 33 14.35 -31.02 15.90
C GLY A 33 14.63 -29.60 16.41
N TRP A 34 15.67 -29.43 17.22
CA TRP A 34 16.08 -28.12 17.71
C TRP A 34 16.83 -27.34 16.62
N CYS A 35 16.27 -26.22 16.20
CA CYS A 35 16.85 -25.35 15.18
C CYS A 35 16.45 -23.89 15.40
N ASN A 36 17.22 -23.00 14.79
CA ASN A 36 16.90 -21.57 14.69
C ASN A 36 16.70 -21.22 13.21
N ASN A 37 15.78 -20.30 12.94
CA ASN A 37 15.51 -19.81 11.59
C ASN A 37 15.48 -18.28 11.59
N ILE A 38 15.90 -17.69 10.47
CA ILE A 38 15.72 -16.27 10.17
C ILE A 38 14.84 -16.14 8.93
N ALA A 39 13.94 -15.16 8.92
CA ALA A 39 13.02 -14.94 7.82
C ALA A 39 12.75 -13.44 7.63
N TRP A 40 12.53 -13.05 6.39
CA TRP A 40 12.08 -11.72 6.00
C TRP A 40 11.27 -11.82 4.70
N ASN A 41 10.52 -10.77 4.41
CA ASN A 41 9.76 -10.68 3.17
C ASN A 41 10.52 -9.83 2.15
N VAL A 42 10.40 -10.19 0.88
CA VAL A 42 10.86 -9.38 -0.25
C VAL A 42 9.74 -9.26 -1.27
N GLY A 43 9.67 -8.13 -1.97
CA GLY A 43 8.71 -7.91 -3.04
C GLY A 43 9.44 -7.72 -4.36
N PRO A 44 9.66 -8.78 -5.16
CA PRO A 44 10.23 -8.64 -6.49
C PRO A 44 9.42 -7.65 -7.34
N LEU A 45 10.12 -6.81 -8.10
CA LEU A 45 9.49 -5.80 -8.94
C LEU A 45 8.98 -6.45 -10.25
N ASN A 46 7.85 -7.15 -10.15
CA ASN A 46 7.15 -7.73 -11.30
C ASN A 46 5.62 -7.61 -11.16
N ALA A 47 4.92 -7.74 -12.28
CA ALA A 47 3.47 -7.58 -12.32
C ALA A 47 2.72 -8.56 -11.40
N SER A 48 3.17 -9.82 -11.31
CA SER A 48 2.50 -10.85 -10.50
C SER A 48 2.55 -10.53 -9.00
N GLN A 49 3.72 -10.14 -8.49
CA GLN A 49 3.91 -9.74 -7.10
C GLN A 49 3.07 -8.51 -6.75
N PHE A 50 3.08 -7.50 -7.62
CA PHE A 50 2.35 -6.26 -7.39
C PHE A 50 0.83 -6.48 -7.45
N ARG A 51 0.35 -7.25 -8.43
CA ARG A 51 -1.07 -7.62 -8.57
C ARG A 51 -1.58 -8.36 -7.34
N LEU A 52 -0.88 -9.41 -6.89
CA LEU A 52 -1.28 -10.17 -5.69
C LEU A 52 -1.24 -9.30 -4.42
N GLY A 53 -0.30 -8.34 -4.35
CA GLY A 53 -0.26 -7.33 -3.29
C GLY A 53 -1.50 -6.45 -3.27
N LEU A 54 -1.91 -5.91 -4.42
CA LEU A 54 -3.13 -5.11 -4.56
C LEU A 54 -4.40 -5.90 -4.28
N GLU A 55 -4.51 -7.12 -4.81
CA GLU A 55 -5.67 -8.00 -4.57
C GLU A 55 -5.83 -8.29 -3.07
N ARG A 56 -4.73 -8.63 -2.38
CA ARG A 56 -4.76 -8.82 -0.93
C ARG A 56 -5.12 -7.55 -0.19
N TYR A 57 -4.58 -6.41 -0.61
CA TYR A 57 -4.84 -5.12 0.03
C TYR A 57 -6.32 -4.73 -0.04
N GLU A 58 -6.97 -4.90 -1.19
CA GLU A 58 -8.40 -4.65 -1.35
C GLU A 58 -9.26 -5.70 -0.63
N TRP A 59 -8.86 -6.97 -0.65
CA TRP A 59 -9.52 -8.02 0.13
C TRP A 59 -9.48 -7.73 1.64
N ASN A 60 -8.33 -7.31 2.14
CA ASN A 60 -8.14 -6.94 3.54
C ASN A 60 -9.07 -5.80 3.96
N LYS A 61 -9.23 -4.76 3.13
CA LYS A 61 -10.21 -3.68 3.39
C LYS A 61 -11.63 -4.23 3.52
N LEU A 62 -12.05 -5.12 2.61
CA LEU A 62 -13.37 -5.73 2.65
C LEU A 62 -13.57 -6.57 3.92
N GLN A 63 -12.54 -7.28 4.37
CA GLN A 63 -12.57 -8.10 5.57
C GLN A 63 -12.28 -7.32 6.86
N SER A 64 -12.15 -5.98 6.81
CA SER A 64 -11.77 -5.15 7.95
C SER A 64 -10.47 -5.63 8.63
N PHE A 65 -9.50 -6.05 7.82
CA PHE A 65 -8.19 -6.49 8.27
C PHE A 65 -7.13 -5.47 7.87
N LYS A 66 -6.20 -5.14 8.79
CA LYS A 66 -5.11 -4.21 8.50
C LYS A 66 -4.14 -4.77 7.46
N SER A 67 -3.94 -4.04 6.37
CA SER A 67 -2.82 -4.27 5.46
C SER A 67 -1.54 -3.71 6.05
N ILE A 68 -0.58 -4.58 6.39
CA ILE A 68 0.73 -4.15 6.95
C ILE A 68 1.55 -3.38 5.91
N VAL A 69 1.42 -3.75 4.64
CA VAL A 69 2.05 -3.03 3.52
C VAL A 69 1.07 -1.95 3.03
N PRO A 70 1.42 -0.65 3.14
CA PRO A 70 0.59 0.45 2.65
C PRO A 70 0.74 0.55 1.14
N MET A 71 -0.11 -0.20 0.41
CA MET A 71 0.05 -0.37 -1.04
C MET A 71 -0.10 0.95 -1.80
N VAL A 72 -0.91 1.90 -1.33
CA VAL A 72 -1.04 3.20 -2.00
C VAL A 72 0.25 3.99 -1.84
N HIS A 73 0.73 4.16 -0.60
CA HIS A 73 1.99 4.84 -0.32
C HIS A 73 3.18 4.20 -1.06
N LEU A 74 3.27 2.87 -1.06
CA LEU A 74 4.29 2.13 -1.80
C LEU A 74 4.20 2.42 -3.31
N SER A 75 3.00 2.44 -3.89
CA SER A 75 2.80 2.71 -5.32
C SER A 75 3.32 4.09 -5.72
N TRP A 76 3.01 5.12 -4.93
CA TRP A 76 3.53 6.47 -5.15
C TRP A 76 5.05 6.55 -5.00
N ASN A 77 5.63 5.84 -4.02
CA ASN A 77 7.08 5.77 -3.88
C ASN A 77 7.75 5.03 -5.04
N LEU A 78 7.15 3.95 -5.55
CA LEU A 78 7.66 3.25 -6.73
C LEU A 78 7.66 4.19 -7.95
N ALA A 79 6.57 4.93 -8.15
CA ALA A 79 6.45 5.88 -9.26
C ALA A 79 7.49 7.00 -9.22
N ARG A 80 7.82 7.50 -8.02
CA ARG A 80 8.84 8.55 -7.82
C ARG A 80 10.27 8.06 -8.04
N ASN A 81 10.57 6.82 -7.66
CA ASN A 81 11.95 6.37 -7.48
C ASN A 81 12.40 5.32 -8.48
N ILE A 82 11.47 4.63 -9.16
CA ILE A 82 11.77 3.46 -9.96
C ILE A 82 11.32 3.63 -11.41
N LYS A 83 12.25 3.30 -12.32
CA LYS A 83 12.00 3.13 -13.74
C LYS A 83 11.44 1.74 -14.01
N VAL A 84 10.27 1.65 -14.63
CA VAL A 84 9.61 0.37 -14.94
C VAL A 84 9.63 0.13 -16.45
N SER A 85 10.15 -1.02 -16.87
CA SER A 85 10.17 -1.44 -18.28
C SER A 85 9.18 -2.57 -18.60
N GLU A 86 8.64 -3.25 -17.59
CA GLU A 86 7.62 -4.28 -17.77
C GLU A 86 6.23 -3.62 -17.98
N PRO A 87 5.58 -3.79 -19.15
CA PRO A 87 4.33 -3.10 -19.44
C PRO A 87 3.21 -3.42 -18.45
N GLN A 88 3.02 -4.70 -18.07
CA GLN A 88 1.96 -5.08 -17.15
C GLN A 88 2.13 -4.47 -15.75
N LEU A 89 3.36 -4.41 -15.25
CA LEU A 89 3.64 -3.79 -13.97
C LEU A 89 3.42 -2.27 -14.04
N PHE A 90 3.87 -1.64 -15.12
CA PHE A 90 3.67 -0.21 -15.35
C PHE A 90 2.18 0.14 -15.32
N GLU A 91 1.34 -0.59 -16.07
CA GLU A 91 -0.11 -0.36 -16.10
C GLU A 91 -0.75 -0.53 -14.73
N LEU A 92 -0.38 -1.56 -13.96
CA LEU A 92 -0.91 -1.78 -12.62
C LEU A 92 -0.55 -0.63 -11.66
N ILE A 93 0.70 -0.17 -11.66
CA ILE A 93 1.13 0.96 -10.84
C ILE A 93 0.41 2.23 -11.30
N LYS A 94 0.44 2.54 -12.60
CA LYS A 94 -0.17 3.74 -13.18
C LYS A 94 -1.67 3.81 -12.87
N TYR A 95 -2.37 2.69 -12.97
CA TYR A 95 -3.79 2.60 -12.60
C TYR A 95 -4.04 2.83 -11.10
N CYS A 96 -3.18 2.31 -10.22
CA CYS A 96 -3.24 2.59 -8.79
C CYS A 96 -3.06 4.09 -8.50
N LEU A 97 -2.09 4.73 -9.14
CA LEU A 97 -1.86 6.18 -9.02
C LEU A 97 -3.09 6.98 -9.50
N LEU A 98 -3.64 6.65 -10.68
CA LEU A 98 -4.82 7.34 -11.23
C LEU A 98 -6.02 7.26 -10.27
N ARG A 99 -6.32 6.06 -9.76
CA ARG A 99 -7.43 5.85 -8.84
C ARG A 99 -7.25 6.65 -7.54
N THR A 100 -6.04 6.67 -7.00
CA THR A 100 -5.75 7.30 -5.71
C THR A 100 -5.63 8.81 -5.84
N LEU A 101 -5.10 9.34 -6.95
CA LEU A 101 -5.13 10.76 -7.30
C LEU A 101 -6.57 11.27 -7.42
N ARG A 102 -7.40 10.57 -8.19
CA ARG A 102 -8.83 10.90 -8.32
C ARG A 102 -9.53 10.88 -6.95
N HIS A 103 -9.23 9.89 -6.12
CA HIS A 103 -9.80 9.81 -4.78
C HIS A 103 -9.40 11.01 -3.91
N CYS A 104 -8.12 11.42 -3.94
CA CYS A 104 -7.67 12.61 -3.22
C CYS A 104 -8.39 13.87 -3.70
N GLN A 105 -8.53 14.07 -5.01
CA GLN A 105 -9.25 15.21 -5.58
C GLN A 105 -10.71 15.27 -5.11
N ILE A 106 -11.42 14.14 -5.16
CA ILE A 106 -12.81 14.05 -4.68
C ILE A 106 -12.91 14.37 -3.20
N ILE A 107 -11.98 13.89 -2.38
CA ILE A 107 -11.97 14.21 -0.93
C ILE A 107 -11.74 15.70 -0.71
N VAL A 108 -10.76 16.30 -1.41
CA VAL A 108 -10.45 17.73 -1.31
C VAL A 108 -11.67 18.58 -1.69
N GLU A 109 -12.32 18.26 -2.80
CA GLU A 109 -13.55 18.94 -3.25
C GLU A 109 -14.69 18.79 -2.23
N PHE A 110 -14.90 17.58 -1.71
CA PHE A 110 -15.90 17.32 -0.68
C PHE A 110 -15.66 18.16 0.58
N VAL A 111 -14.43 18.19 1.08
CA VAL A 111 -14.06 18.98 2.27
C VAL A 111 -14.27 20.47 2.04
N LYS A 112 -13.86 20.97 0.86
CA LYS A 112 -14.10 22.37 0.45
C LYS A 112 -15.59 22.69 0.35
N SER A 113 -16.41 21.76 -0.16
CA SER A 113 -17.87 21.93 -0.25
C SER A 113 -18.55 22.09 1.12
N LEU A 114 -17.94 21.54 2.18
CA LEU A 114 -18.40 21.70 3.56
C LEU A 114 -17.92 23.01 4.21
N GLY A 115 -17.14 23.84 3.50
CA GLY A 115 -16.54 25.07 4.01
C GLY A 115 -15.41 24.81 5.01
N LYS A 116 -14.78 23.64 4.96
CA LYS A 116 -13.68 23.27 5.86
C LYS A 116 -12.33 23.58 5.23
N GLU A 117 -11.41 24.07 6.05
CA GLU A 117 -10.03 24.31 5.66
C GLU A 117 -9.24 23.00 5.66
N ILE A 118 -8.42 22.81 4.63
CA ILE A 118 -7.41 21.75 4.56
C ILE A 118 -6.07 22.41 4.84
N ARG A 119 -5.38 21.96 5.89
CA ARG A 119 -4.09 22.54 6.28
C ARG A 119 -2.96 21.74 5.66
N TRP A 120 -2.01 22.45 5.07
CA TRP A 120 -0.77 21.85 4.66
C TRP A 120 -0.02 21.28 5.87
N HIS A 121 0.25 19.98 5.85
CA HIS A 121 1.08 19.30 6.83
C HIS A 121 2.45 18.96 6.24
N GLY A 122 2.46 18.57 4.96
CA GLY A 122 3.63 17.96 4.35
C GLY A 122 3.92 16.59 4.95
N ARG A 123 5.11 16.06 4.64
CA ARG A 123 5.55 14.77 5.18
C ARG A 123 7.02 14.80 5.55
N GLY A 124 7.35 14.29 6.73
CA GLY A 124 8.71 14.16 7.22
C GLY A 124 9.51 13.07 6.50
N LYS A 125 10.84 13.20 6.49
CA LYS A 125 11.73 12.14 6.02
C LYS A 125 11.55 10.90 6.89
N ASN A 126 11.33 9.74 6.27
CA ASN A 126 11.07 8.45 6.93
C ASN A 126 9.76 8.38 7.73
N GLU A 127 8.81 9.28 7.50
CA GLU A 127 7.50 9.20 8.11
C GLU A 127 6.73 7.96 7.61
N ILE A 128 6.20 7.17 8.54
CA ILE A 128 5.43 5.95 8.24
C ILE A 128 4.07 6.30 7.65
N ALA A 129 3.50 5.37 6.88
CA ALA A 129 2.14 5.54 6.37
C ALA A 129 1.11 5.53 7.52
N HIS A 130 0.10 6.39 7.41
CA HIS A 130 -0.96 6.52 8.39
C HIS A 130 -2.09 5.51 8.13
N TYR A 131 -2.75 5.10 9.21
CA TYR A 131 -3.88 4.18 9.19
C TYR A 131 -5.00 4.74 10.05
N CYS A 132 -6.24 4.47 9.65
CA CYS A 132 -7.42 4.87 10.40
C CYS A 132 -7.45 4.16 11.75
N ALA A 133 -7.54 4.92 12.85
CA ALA A 133 -7.60 4.39 14.21
C ALA A 133 -8.84 3.51 14.49
N THR A 134 -9.86 3.57 13.63
CA THR A 134 -11.13 2.84 13.82
C THR A 134 -11.22 1.57 12.98
N CYS A 135 -10.84 1.62 11.70
CA CYS A 135 -11.01 0.48 10.77
C CYS A 135 -9.71 0.01 10.14
N GLU A 136 -8.57 0.58 10.55
CA GLU A 136 -7.22 0.19 10.14
C GLU A 136 -6.93 0.23 8.63
N VAL A 137 -7.79 0.87 7.84
CA VAL A 137 -7.49 1.16 6.44
C VAL A 137 -6.38 2.19 6.34
N GLU A 138 -5.51 2.04 5.35
CA GLU A 138 -4.50 3.05 5.00
C GLU A 138 -5.20 4.38 4.67
N VAL A 139 -4.69 5.47 5.24
CA VAL A 139 -5.15 6.84 4.97
C VAL A 139 -4.02 7.56 4.26
N PHE A 140 -4.19 7.76 2.95
CA PHE A 140 -3.18 8.39 2.10
C PHE A 140 -3.55 9.85 1.81
N ASN A 141 -2.55 10.73 1.95
CA ASN A 141 -2.58 12.15 1.65
C ASN A 141 -3.49 13.02 2.53
N ILE A 142 -4.81 12.79 2.51
CA ILE A 142 -5.77 13.61 3.25
C ILE A 142 -6.11 12.93 4.59
N LEU A 143 -5.55 13.46 5.68
CA LEU A 143 -5.69 12.91 7.02
C LEU A 143 -6.78 13.64 7.79
N PHE A 144 -7.70 12.90 8.41
CA PHE A 144 -8.71 13.46 9.31
C PHE A 144 -8.29 13.21 10.74
N VAL A 145 -7.74 14.24 11.39
CA VAL A 145 -7.16 14.13 12.73
C VAL A 145 -8.16 14.61 13.76
N LYS A 146 -8.34 13.82 14.81
CA LYS A 146 -9.14 14.20 15.98
C LYS A 146 -8.38 13.91 17.26
N GLU A 147 -8.58 14.74 18.27
CA GLU A 147 -8.05 14.46 19.61
C GLU A 147 -8.95 13.42 20.31
N VAL A 148 -8.35 12.31 20.71
CA VAL A 148 -8.97 11.24 21.51
C VAL A 148 -8.02 10.96 22.67
N ASP A 149 -8.50 11.10 23.90
CA ASP A 149 -7.72 10.90 25.13
C ASP A 149 -6.36 11.64 25.13
N LYS A 150 -6.37 12.92 24.73
CA LYS A 150 -5.18 13.79 24.61
C LYS A 150 -4.16 13.35 23.54
N LYS A 151 -4.52 12.45 22.64
CA LYS A 151 -3.71 12.03 21.50
C LYS A 151 -4.38 12.43 20.20
N HIS A 152 -3.58 12.93 19.27
CA HIS A 152 -4.01 13.19 17.90
C HIS A 152 -3.98 11.86 17.13
N VAL A 153 -5.16 11.41 16.70
CA VAL A 153 -5.32 10.14 15.96
C VAL A 153 -5.88 10.39 14.58
N VAL A 154 -5.40 9.62 13.60
CA VAL A 154 -5.82 9.71 12.20
C VAL A 154 -7.05 8.83 11.97
N HIS A 155 -8.02 9.34 11.23
CA HIS A 155 -9.18 8.61 10.74
C HIS A 155 -9.27 8.73 9.21
N CYS A 156 -9.91 7.73 8.58
CA CYS A 156 -10.32 7.85 7.18
C CYS A 156 -11.58 8.73 7.06
N LEU A 157 -11.90 9.17 5.85
CA LEU A 157 -13.10 9.98 5.59
C LEU A 157 -14.37 9.29 6.10
N ASP A 158 -14.54 7.99 5.83
CA ASP A 158 -15.78 7.27 6.18
C ASP A 158 -15.99 7.20 7.70
N CYS A 159 -14.94 6.90 8.47
CA CYS A 159 -15.04 6.88 9.93
C CYS A 159 -15.29 8.29 10.47
N SER A 160 -14.62 9.29 9.91
CA SER A 160 -14.79 10.69 10.30
C SER A 160 -16.23 11.16 10.08
N ARG A 161 -16.83 10.80 8.94
CA ARG A 161 -18.23 11.12 8.62
C ARG A 161 -19.23 10.36 9.48
N ARG A 162 -18.95 9.09 9.84
CA ARG A 162 -19.77 8.33 10.80
C ARG A 162 -19.78 8.99 12.18
N MET A 163 -18.65 9.54 12.61
CA MET A 163 -18.54 10.26 13.89
C MET A 163 -19.16 11.66 13.83
N SER A 164 -18.97 12.36 12.72
CA SER A 164 -19.57 13.68 12.48
C SER A 164 -19.75 13.92 10.98
N GLN A 165 -20.99 13.99 10.52
CA GLN A 165 -21.32 14.18 9.10
C GLN A 165 -20.72 15.46 8.49
N ARG A 166 -20.60 16.52 9.29
CA ARG A 166 -20.00 17.81 8.90
C ARG A 166 -18.53 17.95 9.29
N LEU A 167 -17.87 16.86 9.71
CA LEU A 167 -16.47 16.85 10.15
C LEU A 167 -16.15 17.89 11.25
N GLU A 168 -17.06 18.07 12.20
CA GLU A 168 -16.87 18.93 13.37
C GLU A 168 -15.87 18.30 14.34
N GLY A 169 -14.95 19.12 14.85
CA GLY A 169 -13.86 18.68 15.73
C GLY A 169 -12.74 17.90 15.03
N PHE A 170 -12.73 17.83 13.70
CA PHE A 170 -11.62 17.26 12.92
C PHE A 170 -10.72 18.37 12.38
N VAL A 171 -9.42 18.18 12.50
CA VAL A 171 -8.39 18.92 11.76
C VAL A 171 -8.06 18.11 10.51
N ILE A 172 -8.13 18.74 9.34
CA ILE A 172 -7.91 18.06 8.06
C ILE A 172 -6.53 18.49 7.56
N LEU A 173 -5.68 17.50 7.31
CA LEU A 173 -4.29 17.69 6.92
C LEU A 173 -4.04 17.13 5.52
N GLU A 174 -3.18 17.79 4.75
CA GLU A 174 -2.70 17.33 3.45
C GLU A 174 -1.18 17.10 3.51
N GLU A 175 -0.75 15.89 3.11
CA GLU A 175 0.67 15.51 3.11
C GLU A 175 1.38 15.84 1.79
N TYR A 176 0.66 15.77 0.66
CA TYR A 176 1.14 16.00 -0.69
C TYR A 176 0.15 16.88 -1.45
N SER A 177 0.65 17.92 -2.11
CA SER A 177 -0.23 18.78 -2.90
C SER A 177 -0.76 18.00 -4.10
N ILE A 178 -1.95 18.35 -4.57
CA ILE A 178 -2.52 17.72 -5.77
C ILE A 178 -1.60 17.94 -6.98
N GLU A 179 -0.93 19.09 -7.07
CA GLU A 179 0.03 19.42 -8.11
C GLU A 179 1.24 18.48 -8.11
N ASP A 180 1.82 18.19 -6.94
CA ASP A 180 2.93 17.23 -6.82
C ASP A 180 2.50 15.82 -7.21
N LEU A 181 1.30 15.40 -6.79
CA LEU A 181 0.76 14.09 -7.20
C LEU A 181 0.49 14.02 -8.72
N MET A 182 0.03 15.11 -9.34
CA MET A 182 -0.14 15.19 -10.79
C MET A 182 1.20 15.11 -11.52
N GLU A 183 2.21 15.85 -11.08
CA GLU A 183 3.55 15.83 -11.68
C GLU A 183 4.17 14.43 -11.67
N VAL A 184 4.06 13.73 -10.53
CA VAL A 184 4.57 12.36 -10.38
C VAL A 184 3.79 11.39 -11.24
N TYR A 185 2.47 11.54 -11.29
CA TYR A 185 1.64 10.74 -12.16
C TYR A 185 2.09 10.93 -13.61
N ASP A 186 2.15 12.16 -14.12
CA ASP A 186 2.50 12.46 -15.52
C ASP A 186 3.92 12.00 -15.87
N SER A 187 4.88 12.20 -14.95
CA SER A 187 6.28 11.81 -15.12
C SER A 187 6.50 10.29 -15.10
N PHE A 188 5.61 9.52 -14.46
CA PHE A 188 5.73 8.07 -14.44
C PHE A 188 5.36 7.47 -15.80
N ALA A 189 6.38 7.16 -16.59
CA ALA A 189 6.26 6.63 -17.95
C ALA A 189 7.02 5.30 -18.13
N LEU A 190 6.46 4.43 -18.98
CA LEU A 190 7.07 3.15 -19.35
C LEU A 190 8.44 3.40 -19.99
N GLN A 191 9.46 2.73 -19.47
CA GLN A 191 10.81 2.82 -20.01
C GLN A 191 11.05 1.71 -21.03
N PRO A 192 11.85 1.96 -22.08
CA PRO A 192 12.27 0.90 -22.98
C PRO A 192 12.99 -0.20 -22.19
N ALA A 193 12.84 -1.46 -22.62
CA ALA A 193 13.60 -2.55 -22.06
C ALA A 193 15.10 -2.29 -22.34
N THR A 194 15.93 -2.27 -21.30
CA THR A 194 17.38 -2.24 -21.48
C THR A 194 17.80 -3.57 -22.08
N VAL A 195 18.09 -3.58 -23.38
CA VAL A 195 18.78 -4.71 -24.03
C VAL A 195 20.17 -4.78 -23.40
N PRO A 196 20.56 -5.90 -22.76
CA PRO A 196 21.93 -6.06 -22.32
C PRO A 196 22.82 -5.95 -23.57
N SER A 197 23.77 -5.02 -23.55
CA SER A 197 24.79 -4.94 -24.59
C SER A 197 25.52 -6.29 -24.62
N THR A 198 25.29 -7.09 -25.66
CA THR A 198 26.12 -8.25 -25.98
C THR A 198 27.54 -7.75 -26.17
N THR A 199 28.36 -7.93 -25.14
CA THR A 199 29.81 -7.77 -25.24
C THR A 199 30.29 -9.00 -26.00
N THR A 200 30.55 -8.81 -27.29
CA THR A 200 31.35 -9.73 -28.12
C THR A 200 32.79 -9.74 -27.67
#